data_AF-A0A4Q5U5S4-F1
#
_entry.id   AF-A0A4Q5U5S4-F1
#
_cell.length_a   1.000
_cell.length_b   1.000
_cell.length_c   1.000
_cell.angle_alpha   90.00
_cell.angle_beta   90.00
_cell.angle_gamma   90.00
#
_symmetry.space_group_name_H-M   'P 1'
#
loop_
_entity.id
_entity.type
_entity.pdbx_description
1 polymer ?
#
loop_
_entity_poly.entity_id
_entity_poly.type
_entity_poly.pdbx_seq_one_letter_code
_entity_poly.pdbx_strand_id
1 'polypeptide(L)'
;MKFKYYLLKTTPVVFFFALPFLGMAQAPPGIGEFYEASGEMHRWYFSLSDMVLVLGAISGILGGLRVYANWQSGKHHIDAQVMGWFFSCLFLSVIGSALKALFGVH
;
A
#
# COMPACT_ATOMS: atom_id res chain seq x y z
N MET A 1 50.78 -3.80 45.49
CA MET A 1 49.72 -4.84 45.44
C MET A 1 48.29 -4.33 45.68
N LYS A 2 48.04 -3.39 46.62
CA LYS A 2 46.67 -2.88 46.91
C LYS A 2 45.97 -2.15 45.74
N PHE A 3 46.72 -1.44 44.88
CA PHE A 3 46.14 -0.72 43.73
C PHE A 3 45.52 -1.63 42.66
N LYS A 4 46.20 -2.75 42.32
CA LYS A 4 45.67 -3.80 41.43
C LYS A 4 44.42 -4.47 42.03
N TYR A 5 44.36 -4.61 43.35
CA TYR A 5 43.22 -5.21 44.05
C TYR A 5 41.98 -4.30 44.02
N TYR A 6 42.14 -2.98 44.16
CA TYR A 6 41.04 -2.02 44.00
C TYR A 6 40.53 -1.99 42.56
N LEU A 7 41.41 -1.97 41.55
CA LEU A 7 41.01 -2.03 40.13
C LEU A 7 40.28 -3.34 39.80
N LEU A 8 40.76 -4.48 40.29
CA LEU A 8 40.10 -5.78 40.07
C LEU A 8 38.69 -5.83 40.68
N LYS A 9 38.48 -5.15 41.82
CA LYS A 9 37.19 -5.10 42.51
C LYS A 9 36.19 -4.15 41.86
N THR A 10 36.65 -3.08 41.21
CA THR A 10 35.77 -2.12 40.50
C THR A 10 35.41 -2.55 39.08
N THR A 11 36.26 -3.36 38.44
CA THR A 11 36.04 -3.85 37.06
C THR A 11 34.67 -4.54 36.83
N PRO A 12 34.18 -5.46 37.69
CA PRO A 12 32.89 -6.10 37.46
C PRO A 12 31.71 -5.14 37.58
N VAL A 13 31.83 -4.12 38.44
CA VAL A 13 30.78 -3.10 38.63
C VAL A 13 30.66 -2.23 37.38
N VAL A 14 31.79 -1.77 36.84
CA VAL A 14 31.81 -0.98 35.61
C VAL A 14 31.28 -1.79 34.41
N PHE A 15 31.62 -3.08 34.33
CA PHE A 15 31.11 -3.96 33.27
C PHE A 15 29.58 -4.17 33.39
N PHE A 16 29.07 -4.39 34.60
CA PHE A 16 27.64 -4.57 34.87
C PHE A 16 26.80 -3.32 34.53
N PHE A 17 27.33 -2.13 34.77
CA PHE A 17 26.66 -0.87 34.41
C PHE A 17 26.85 -0.45 32.93
N ALA A 18 27.93 -0.87 32.26
CA ALA A 18 28.21 -0.53 30.87
C ALA A 18 27.54 -1.47 29.84
N LEU A 19 27.33 -2.76 30.19
CA LEU A 19 26.65 -3.75 29.35
C LEU A 19 25.25 -3.34 28.84
N PRO A 20 24.35 -2.76 29.66
CA PRO A 20 23.03 -2.37 29.17
C PRO A 20 23.06 -1.20 28.16
N PHE A 21 24.13 -0.39 28.12
CA PHE A 21 24.26 0.73 27.18
C PHE A 21 24.50 0.26 25.74
N LEU A 22 25.18 -0.89 25.55
CA LEU A 22 25.36 -1.52 24.23
C LEU A 22 24.08 -2.18 23.69
N GLY A 23 23.14 -2.56 24.57
CA GLY A 23 21.88 -3.21 24.17
C GLY A 23 20.85 -2.26 23.54
N MET A 24 20.93 -0.96 23.83
CA MET A 24 19.98 0.05 23.31
C MET A 24 20.34 0.55 21.90
N ALA A 25 21.51 0.20 21.37
CA ALA A 25 21.99 0.62 20.05
C ALA A 25 21.64 -0.37 18.92
N GLN A 26 20.76 -1.34 19.17
CA GLN A 26 20.49 -2.46 18.24
C GLN A 26 19.32 -2.23 17.26
N ALA A 27 18.64 -1.08 17.30
CA ALA A 27 17.63 -0.73 16.31
C ALA A 27 18.22 0.27 15.30
N PRO A 28 18.30 -0.06 14.00
CA PRO A 28 18.68 0.91 12.99
C PRO A 28 17.69 2.10 13.04
N PRO A 29 18.16 3.34 13.17
CA PRO A 29 17.28 4.50 13.25
C PRO A 29 16.45 4.60 11.96
N GLY A 30 15.13 4.79 12.11
CA GLY A 30 14.21 5.06 11.00
C GLY A 30 13.52 3.86 10.34
N ILE A 31 13.97 2.60 10.57
CA ILE A 31 13.32 1.43 9.95
C ILE A 31 11.88 1.23 10.44
N GLY A 32 11.62 1.49 11.73
CA GLY A 32 10.25 1.42 12.29
C GLY A 32 9.28 2.39 11.60
N GLU A 33 9.72 3.63 11.41
CA GLU A 33 8.95 4.67 10.71
C GLU A 33 8.64 4.29 9.26
N PHE A 34 9.58 3.63 8.57
CA PHE A 34 9.33 3.12 7.21
C PHE A 34 8.31 1.99 7.18
N TYR A 35 8.30 1.10 8.16
CA TYR A 35 7.27 0.06 8.27
C TYR A 35 5.88 0.66 8.54
N GLU A 36 5.79 1.65 9.42
CA GLU A 36 4.55 2.37 9.69
C GLU A 36 4.04 3.11 8.46
N ALA A 37 4.91 3.87 7.78
CA ALA A 37 4.58 4.54 6.53
C ALA A 37 4.14 3.54 5.44
N SER A 38 4.79 2.38 5.34
CA SER A 38 4.41 1.33 4.38
C SER A 38 3.01 0.76 4.68
N GLY A 39 2.71 0.52 5.95
CA GLY A 39 1.38 0.06 6.39
C GLY A 39 0.28 1.08 6.10
N GLU A 40 0.57 2.36 6.30
CA GLU A 40 -0.36 3.44 6.00
C GLU A 40 -0.57 3.57 4.48
N MET A 41 0.48 3.54 3.66
CA MET A 41 0.37 3.55 2.19
C MET A 41 -0.45 2.37 1.66
N HIS A 42 -0.30 1.20 2.27
CA HIS A 42 -1.12 0.03 1.98
C HIS A 42 -2.60 0.34 2.24
N ARG A 43 -2.95 0.88 3.40
CA ARG A 43 -4.32 1.29 3.74
C ARG A 43 -4.91 2.29 2.74
N TRP A 44 -4.13 3.31 2.36
CA TRP A 44 -4.56 4.30 1.35
C TRP A 44 -4.85 3.64 0.00
N TYR A 45 -4.02 2.68 -0.42
CA TYR A 45 -4.21 1.98 -1.69
C TYR A 45 -5.56 1.25 -1.77
N PHE A 46 -5.94 0.49 -0.75
CA PHE A 46 -7.24 -0.21 -0.76
C PHE A 46 -8.41 0.77 -0.71
N SER A 47 -8.33 1.79 0.16
CA SER A 47 -9.39 2.79 0.26
C SER A 47 -9.60 3.56 -1.06
N LEU A 48 -8.52 3.93 -1.74
CA LEU A 48 -8.60 4.60 -3.04
C LEU A 48 -9.09 3.67 -4.14
N SER A 49 -8.66 2.40 -4.12
CA SER A 49 -9.12 1.39 -5.09
C SER A 49 -10.63 1.20 -5.00
N ASP A 50 -11.18 1.07 -3.79
CA ASP A 50 -12.62 0.92 -3.57
C ASP A 50 -13.38 2.17 -4.04
N MET A 51 -12.85 3.37 -3.76
CA MET A 51 -13.45 4.61 -4.23
C MET A 51 -13.50 4.68 -5.76
N VAL A 52 -12.41 4.30 -6.44
CA VAL A 52 -12.34 4.29 -7.91
C VAL A 52 -13.33 3.27 -8.49
N LEU A 53 -13.52 2.11 -7.86
CA LEU A 53 -14.52 1.13 -8.29
C LEU A 53 -15.95 1.67 -8.14
N VAL A 54 -16.25 2.37 -7.06
CA VAL A 54 -17.57 3.03 -6.86
C VAL A 54 -17.81 4.10 -7.93
N LEU A 55 -16.85 4.97 -8.20
CA LEU A 55 -16.95 5.98 -9.26
C LEU A 55 -17.05 5.34 -10.65
N GLY A 56 -16.33 4.25 -10.86
CA GLY A 56 -16.42 3.40 -12.04
C GLY A 56 -17.80 2.83 -12.27
N ALA A 57 -18.44 2.32 -11.21
CA ALA A 57 -19.79 1.78 -11.29
C ALA A 57 -20.81 2.87 -11.66
N ILE A 58 -20.72 4.05 -11.03
CA ILE A 58 -21.62 5.18 -11.31
C ILE A 58 -21.45 5.63 -12.77
N SER A 59 -20.21 5.88 -13.20
CA SER A 59 -19.92 6.31 -14.58
C SER A 59 -20.24 5.22 -15.62
N GLY A 60 -20.07 3.94 -15.27
CA GLY A 60 -20.45 2.80 -16.08
C GLY A 60 -21.96 2.73 -16.34
N ILE A 61 -22.78 2.98 -15.32
CA ILE A 61 -24.24 3.08 -15.47
C ILE A 61 -24.61 4.24 -16.41
N LEU A 62 -24.01 5.41 -16.22
CA LEU A 62 -24.25 6.58 -17.08
C LEU A 62 -23.84 6.34 -18.53
N GLY A 63 -22.70 5.68 -18.74
CA GLY A 63 -22.23 5.24 -20.06
C GLY A 63 -23.19 4.24 -20.72
N GLY A 64 -23.69 3.28 -19.95
CA GLY A 64 -24.67 2.30 -20.42
C GLY A 64 -25.98 2.96 -20.84
N LEU A 65 -26.46 3.94 -20.06
CA LEU A 65 -27.64 4.73 -20.41
C LEU A 65 -27.45 5.48 -21.74
N ARG A 66 -26.28 6.07 -21.97
CA ARG A 66 -25.94 6.71 -23.25
C ARG A 66 -25.94 5.72 -24.41
N VAL A 67 -25.33 4.55 -24.24
CA VAL A 67 -25.30 3.51 -25.29
C VAL A 67 -26.72 3.04 -25.61
N TYR A 68 -27.54 2.80 -24.59
CA TYR A 68 -28.95 2.43 -24.75
C TYR A 68 -29.73 3.50 -25.53
N ALA A 69 -29.62 4.78 -25.14
CA ALA A 69 -30.28 5.87 -25.83
C ALA A 69 -29.84 5.97 -27.29
N ASN A 70 -28.55 5.79 -27.56
CA ASN A 70 -28.01 5.79 -28.92
C ASN A 70 -28.57 4.63 -29.75
N TRP A 71 -28.69 3.45 -29.15
CA TRP A 71 -29.27 2.27 -29.80
C TRP A 71 -30.73 2.52 -30.17
N GLN A 72 -31.53 3.02 -29.24
CA GLN A 72 -32.94 3.33 -29.50
C GLN A 72 -33.13 4.42 -30.57
N SER A 73 -32.17 5.35 -30.70
CA SER A 73 -32.19 6.39 -31.74
C SER A 73 -31.72 5.93 -33.13
N GLY A 74 -31.29 4.67 -33.30
CA GLY A 74 -30.82 4.15 -34.58
C GLY A 74 -29.49 4.75 -35.07
N LYS A 75 -28.62 5.20 -34.16
CA LYS A 75 -27.29 5.73 -34.53
C LYS A 75 -26.44 4.66 -35.23
N HIS A 76 -25.56 5.10 -36.12
CA HIS A 76 -24.54 4.22 -36.70
C HIS A 76 -23.46 3.85 -35.67
N HIS A 77 -22.80 2.70 -35.87
CA HIS A 77 -21.69 2.21 -35.04
C HIS A 77 -22.06 1.92 -33.57
N ILE A 78 -23.22 1.32 -33.32
CA ILE A 78 -23.63 0.90 -31.96
C ILE A 78 -22.79 -0.24 -31.44
N ASP A 79 -22.44 -1.19 -32.30
CA ASP A 79 -21.52 -2.30 -32.03
C ASP A 79 -20.20 -1.81 -31.40
N ALA A 80 -19.55 -0.83 -32.03
CA ALA A 80 -18.31 -0.25 -31.50
C ALA A 80 -18.52 0.48 -30.16
N GLN A 81 -19.65 1.16 -29.99
CA GLN A 81 -19.97 1.87 -28.73
C GLN A 81 -20.24 0.90 -27.58
N VAL A 82 -20.99 -0.17 -27.82
CA VAL A 82 -21.27 -1.23 -26.84
C VAL A 82 -19.96 -1.91 -26.42
N MET A 83 -19.12 -2.28 -27.39
CA MET A 83 -17.82 -2.90 -27.11
C MET A 83 -16.91 -1.96 -26.32
N GLY A 84 -16.79 -0.69 -26.75
CA GLY A 84 -15.98 0.31 -26.06
C GLY A 84 -16.41 0.53 -24.61
N TRP A 85 -17.72 0.64 -24.37
CA TRP A 85 -18.26 0.74 -23.01
C TRP A 85 -17.98 -0.52 -22.19
N PHE A 86 -18.29 -1.70 -22.74
CA PHE A 86 -18.13 -2.98 -22.05
C PHE A 86 -16.67 -3.26 -21.68
N PHE A 87 -15.73 -3.13 -22.62
CA PHE A 87 -14.31 -3.33 -22.36
C PHE A 87 -13.72 -2.29 -21.41
N SER A 88 -14.25 -1.06 -21.38
CA SER A 88 -13.85 -0.06 -20.38
C SER A 88 -14.23 -0.50 -18.97
N CYS A 89 -15.44 -1.04 -18.78
CA CYS A 89 -15.89 -1.58 -17.49
C CYS A 89 -15.07 -2.81 -17.05
N LEU A 90 -14.77 -3.71 -17.99
CA LEU A 90 -13.91 -4.86 -17.72
C LEU A 90 -12.51 -4.41 -17.32
N PHE A 91 -11.87 -3.54 -18.10
CA PHE A 91 -10.54 -3.02 -17.82
C PHE A 91 -10.44 -2.45 -16.40
N LEU A 92 -11.41 -1.62 -16.00
CA LEU A 92 -11.44 -1.04 -14.65
C LEU A 92 -11.58 -2.11 -13.55
N SER A 93 -12.31 -3.18 -13.81
CA SER A 93 -12.52 -4.26 -12.84
C SER A 93 -11.24 -5.09 -12.62
N VAL A 94 -10.45 -5.32 -13.67
CA VAL A 94 -9.22 -6.14 -13.58
C VAL A 94 -7.98 -5.32 -13.21
N ILE A 95 -7.92 -4.03 -13.55
CA ILE A 95 -6.70 -3.22 -13.35
C ILE A 95 -6.26 -3.14 -11.89
N GLY A 96 -7.20 -3.13 -10.94
CA GLY A 96 -6.88 -3.16 -9.51
C GLY A 96 -6.12 -4.42 -9.10
N SER A 97 -6.52 -5.59 -9.62
CA SER A 97 -5.80 -6.84 -9.37
C SER A 97 -4.44 -6.90 -10.08
N ALA A 98 -4.35 -6.35 -11.31
CA ALA A 98 -3.10 -6.28 -12.05
C ALA A 98 -2.06 -5.40 -11.35
N LEU A 99 -2.48 -4.23 -10.84
CA LEU A 99 -1.60 -3.32 -10.10
C LEU A 99 -1.13 -3.94 -8.78
N LYS A 100 -2.02 -4.62 -8.03
CA LYS A 100 -1.63 -5.37 -6.83
C LYS A 100 -0.53 -6.40 -7.12
N ALA A 101 -0.69 -7.15 -8.21
CA ALA A 101 0.29 -8.15 -8.64
C ALA A 101 1.61 -7.53 -9.10
N LEU A 102 1.56 -6.44 -9.87
CA LEU A 102 2.76 -5.77 -10.40
C LEU A 102 3.61 -5.13 -9.29
N PHE A 103 2.98 -4.53 -8.29
CA PHE A 103 3.67 -3.80 -7.22
C PHE A 103 3.83 -4.60 -5.92
N GLY A 104 3.34 -5.84 -5.88
CA GLY A 104 3.41 -6.68 -4.68
C GLY A 104 2.63 -6.08 -3.51
N VAL A 105 1.47 -5.48 -3.76
CA VAL A 105 0.58 -4.96 -2.72
C VAL A 105 -0.45 -6.04 -2.38
N HIS A 106 -0.29 -6.68 -1.22
CA HIS A 106 -1.10 -7.83 -0.77
C HIS A 106 -1.56 -7.67 0.67
#